data_AF-A0A954WTA4-F1
#
_entry.id   AF-A0A954WTA4-F1
#
_cell.length_a   1.000
_cell.length_b   1.000
_cell.length_c   1.000
_cell.angle_alpha   90.00
_cell.angle_beta   90.00
_cell.angle_gamma   90.00
#
_symmetry.space_group_name_H-M   'P 1'
#
loop_
_entity.id
_entity.type
_entity.pdbx_description
1 polymer ?
#
loop_
_entity_poly.entity_id
_entity_poly.type
_entity_poly.pdbx_seq_one_letter_code
_entity_poly.pdbx_strand_id
1 'polypeptide(L)'
;MFSRYLVSIFFNVLLASSLLSGEAELDKSLLNNDREFDRAVGFGPGAAVHSGQPPKTAQLVSQKKEFPKHWGDPPKLQTRDLRELPGGYGRGSSTLARWIQENLDKDAANQAQVASTDSSPTKDSSDEPLIEPRQPSGNGDVSVSGELKQWHNVTISLAGPYAHEKDNRPNPFADYRMEVSFKHADGTTYLIPGYFAADGDAKNTSAESGTIWRAHFAPDRTGRWNYSISFHAGERSAFDKKLGEPLPPFHGQKGTFYISASDKSAPDLRARGRLQYVGKRYLQFVGSGQYFLKVGADAPETLLAYADFDNTIAGNPKKAPIKTWSPHIDDWHSGDPTWKDGKGKGLIGAINYLSGKGCNAFSFLTYNAGGDGDNVWPFVHRDDKLHYDCSKLDQWETVFEHGTAKGMYLHFKLQETENDDHTKQGTKYVPECLDGGNLGLQRKMY
;
A
#
# COMPACT_ATOMS: atom_id res chain seq x y z
N MET A 1 7.90 -3.59 3.64
CA MET A 1 6.77 -2.80 4.17
C MET A 1 5.98 -2.40 2.93
N PHE A 2 4.80 -2.99 2.73
CA PHE A 2 4.00 -2.72 1.53
C PHE A 2 3.06 -1.55 1.79
N SER A 3 2.78 -0.77 0.73
CA SER A 3 1.73 0.24 0.67
C SER A 3 0.51 -0.13 1.48
N ARG A 4 0.01 0.80 2.30
CA ARG A 4 -1.32 0.61 2.89
C ARG A 4 -2.39 1.06 1.91
N TYR A 5 -2.18 2.15 1.16
CA TYR A 5 -3.26 2.78 0.39
C TYR A 5 -3.44 2.18 -1.00
N LEU A 6 -2.39 2.07 -1.81
CA LEU A 6 -2.48 1.47 -3.15
C LEU A 6 -2.86 -0.01 -3.08
N VAL A 7 -2.31 -0.74 -2.11
CA VAL A 7 -2.70 -2.15 -1.90
C VAL A 7 -4.14 -2.27 -1.39
N SER A 8 -4.69 -1.30 -0.64
CA SER A 8 -6.11 -1.33 -0.25
C SER A 8 -7.05 -1.12 -1.43
N ILE A 9 -6.69 -0.19 -2.32
CA ILE A 9 -7.49 0.13 -3.51
C ILE A 9 -7.44 -1.04 -4.49
N PHE A 10 -6.26 -1.60 -4.74
CA PHE A 10 -6.06 -2.65 -5.73
C PHE A 10 -6.07 -4.06 -5.14
N PHE A 11 -6.56 -4.25 -3.91
CA PHE A 11 -6.50 -5.52 -3.18
C PHE A 11 -7.21 -6.68 -3.92
N ASN A 12 -8.22 -6.36 -4.75
CA ASN A 12 -8.98 -7.37 -5.49
C ASN A 12 -8.30 -7.88 -6.75
N VAL A 13 -7.33 -7.14 -7.27
CA VAL A 13 -6.52 -7.64 -8.37
C VAL A 13 -5.84 -8.88 -7.81
N LEU A 14 -6.14 -10.04 -8.39
CA LEU A 14 -5.73 -11.38 -7.93
C LEU A 14 -4.20 -11.55 -7.70
N LEU A 15 -3.41 -10.51 -8.01
CA LEU A 15 -1.96 -10.41 -7.88
C LEU A 15 -1.49 -9.43 -6.79
N ALA A 16 -2.36 -8.57 -6.24
CA ALA A 16 -2.04 -7.79 -5.05
C ALA A 16 -2.09 -8.64 -3.77
N SER A 17 -2.84 -9.75 -3.78
CA SER A 17 -2.89 -10.71 -2.67
C SER A 17 -1.53 -11.37 -2.38
N SER A 18 -0.58 -11.43 -3.33
CA SER A 18 0.77 -11.93 -3.08
C SER A 18 1.70 -10.87 -2.48
N LEU A 19 1.35 -9.57 -2.56
CA LEU A 19 2.09 -8.50 -1.89
C LEU A 19 1.97 -8.65 -0.36
N LEU A 20 0.79 -8.99 0.17
CA LEU A 20 0.62 -9.20 1.61
C LEU A 20 1.17 -10.54 2.14
N SER A 21 1.35 -11.56 1.30
CA SER A 21 2.00 -12.82 1.72
C SER A 21 3.53 -12.77 1.66
N GLY A 22 4.12 -11.66 1.21
CA GLY A 22 5.57 -11.56 0.98
C GLY A 22 6.03 -12.36 -0.25
N GLU A 23 5.11 -12.75 -1.14
CA GLU A 23 5.36 -13.63 -2.28
C GLU A 23 5.30 -12.88 -3.63
N ALA A 24 5.17 -11.56 -3.62
CA ALA A 24 5.26 -10.76 -4.84
C ALA A 24 6.72 -10.63 -5.30
N GLU A 25 6.98 -11.08 -6.52
CA GLU A 25 8.23 -10.83 -7.21
C GLU A 25 8.23 -9.37 -7.68
N LEU A 26 8.87 -8.51 -6.89
CA LEU A 26 9.22 -7.14 -7.27
C LEU A 26 10.51 -7.23 -8.11
N ASP A 27 10.36 -7.17 -9.43
CA ASP A 27 11.51 -7.14 -10.35
C ASP A 27 12.08 -5.72 -10.43
N LYS A 28 12.73 -5.31 -9.34
CA LYS A 28 13.80 -4.31 -9.18
C LYS A 28 14.09 -4.18 -7.67
N SER A 29 15.31 -4.53 -7.29
CA SER A 29 15.92 -4.46 -5.94
C SER A 29 15.27 -5.26 -4.79
N LEU A 30 15.63 -6.54 -4.67
CA LEU A 30 15.85 -7.14 -3.35
C LEU A 30 17.22 -6.67 -2.82
N LEU A 31 17.28 -5.46 -2.27
CA LEU A 31 18.32 -5.12 -1.31
C LEU A 31 17.89 -5.67 0.05
N ASN A 32 18.19 -6.95 0.27
CA ASN A 32 18.05 -7.55 1.59
C ASN A 32 19.24 -7.11 2.46
N ASN A 33 18.99 -6.32 3.49
CA ASN A 33 19.99 -5.91 4.48
C ASN A 33 20.03 -6.82 5.72
N ASP A 34 19.27 -7.93 5.74
CA ASP A 34 19.35 -8.91 6.82
C ASP A 34 20.61 -9.76 6.66
N ARG A 35 21.61 -9.50 7.52
CA ARG A 35 22.79 -10.36 7.70
C ARG A 35 22.45 -11.73 8.31
N GLU A 36 21.26 -11.90 8.87
CA GLU A 36 20.82 -13.12 9.56
C GLU A 36 19.55 -13.71 8.93
N PHE A 37 19.67 -14.16 7.68
CA PHE A 37 18.71 -15.14 7.16
C PHE A 37 19.19 -16.53 7.59
N ASP A 38 18.61 -17.04 8.69
CA ASP A 38 18.79 -18.45 9.06
C ASP A 38 18.10 -19.33 8.01
N ARG A 39 18.91 -20.04 7.21
CA ARG A 39 18.40 -21.07 6.30
C ARG A 39 17.67 -22.14 7.09
N ALA A 40 16.47 -22.50 6.65
CA ALA A 40 15.81 -23.73 7.10
C ALA A 40 16.74 -24.93 6.89
N VAL A 41 17.02 -25.65 7.98
CA VAL A 41 17.92 -26.81 8.00
C VAL A 41 17.31 -27.93 7.15
N GLY A 42 17.97 -28.36 6.06
CA GLY A 42 17.63 -29.63 5.40
C GLY A 42 17.76 -29.77 3.88
N PHE A 43 18.06 -28.72 3.09
CA PHE A 43 18.16 -28.87 1.62
C PHE A 43 19.38 -28.17 1.01
N GLY A 44 20.29 -28.95 0.42
CA GLY A 44 21.42 -28.51 -0.40
C GLY A 44 22.76 -29.14 0.00
N PRO A 45 23.70 -29.40 -0.94
CA PRO A 45 25.00 -29.94 -0.60
C PRO A 45 25.74 -28.99 0.36
N GLY A 46 26.26 -29.54 1.46
CA GLY A 46 26.92 -28.78 2.52
C GLY A 46 28.16 -28.05 2.01
N ALA A 47 28.37 -26.83 2.50
CA ALA A 47 29.58 -26.07 2.22
C ALA A 47 30.79 -26.81 2.84
N ALA A 48 31.75 -27.21 2.00
CA ALA A 48 33.04 -27.68 2.47
C ALA A 48 33.87 -26.45 2.89
N VAL A 49 34.08 -26.29 4.20
CA VAL A 49 35.03 -25.30 4.72
C VAL A 49 36.45 -25.82 4.44
N HIS A 50 37.18 -25.16 3.54
CA HIS A 50 38.62 -25.31 3.46
C HIS A 50 39.26 -24.66 4.69
N SER A 51 39.77 -25.50 5.59
CA SER A 51 40.75 -25.25 6.66
C SER A 51 40.75 -23.86 7.33
N GLY A 52 40.32 -23.83 8.60
CA GLY A 52 40.57 -22.74 9.56
C GLY A 52 39.83 -23.00 10.87
N GLN A 53 40.46 -22.79 12.03
CA GLN A 53 39.78 -22.91 13.33
C GLN A 53 38.80 -21.74 13.53
N PRO A 54 37.53 -21.98 13.88
CA PRO A 54 36.61 -20.91 14.26
C PRO A 54 37.08 -20.24 15.57
N PRO A 55 36.89 -18.91 15.71
CA PRO A 55 37.29 -18.18 16.90
C PRO A 55 36.50 -18.67 18.13
N LYS A 56 37.15 -18.63 19.30
CA LYS A 56 36.53 -19.02 20.57
C LYS A 56 35.30 -18.15 20.87
N THR A 57 34.18 -18.80 21.16
CA THR A 57 32.95 -18.15 21.63
C THR A 57 33.23 -17.37 22.91
N ALA A 58 33.00 -16.06 22.89
CA ALA A 58 33.18 -15.19 24.05
C ALA A 58 32.14 -15.49 25.12
N GLN A 59 32.58 -15.62 26.38
CA GLN A 59 31.68 -15.76 27.53
C GLN A 59 30.91 -14.46 27.75
N LEU A 60 29.58 -14.56 27.87
CA LEU A 60 28.69 -13.45 28.24
C LEU A 60 28.99 -13.00 29.68
N VAL A 61 29.75 -11.92 29.81
CA VAL A 61 29.84 -11.13 31.04
C VAL A 61 28.68 -10.14 31.02
N SER A 62 27.83 -10.14 32.06
CA SER A 62 26.77 -9.15 32.20
C SER A 62 27.37 -7.76 32.42
N GLN A 63 27.69 -7.05 31.34
CA GLN A 63 28.12 -5.66 31.43
C GLN A 63 26.91 -4.78 31.77
N LYS A 64 27.10 -3.94 32.79
CA LYS A 64 26.15 -2.90 33.20
C LYS A 64 26.08 -1.88 32.06
N LYS A 65 24.92 -1.79 31.39
CA LYS A 65 24.70 -0.87 30.26
C LYS A 65 24.97 0.57 30.73
N GLU A 66 25.96 1.25 30.14
CA GLU A 66 26.29 2.64 30.46
C GLU A 66 25.28 3.61 29.85
N PHE A 67 25.03 4.73 30.52
CA PHE A 67 24.16 5.78 29.98
C PHE A 67 24.87 6.50 28.81
N PRO A 68 24.14 6.85 27.75
CA PRO A 68 24.69 7.64 26.66
C PRO A 68 25.29 8.96 27.14
N LYS A 69 26.47 9.31 26.62
CA LYS A 69 27.23 10.50 27.05
C LYS A 69 26.44 11.81 26.91
N HIS A 70 25.53 11.88 25.93
CA HIS A 70 24.75 13.09 25.65
C HIS A 70 23.58 13.32 26.63
N TRP A 71 23.25 12.34 27.48
CA TRP A 71 22.23 12.52 28.54
C TRP A 71 22.75 13.36 29.71
N GLY A 72 24.07 13.57 29.78
CA GLY A 72 24.73 14.23 30.90
C GLY A 72 24.79 13.35 32.15
N ASP A 73 25.14 13.96 33.28
CA ASP A 73 25.30 13.23 34.53
C ASP A 73 23.94 12.86 35.14
N PRO A 74 23.80 11.63 35.69
CA PRO A 74 22.60 11.22 36.38
C PRO A 74 22.39 12.04 37.68
N PRO A 75 21.15 12.10 38.22
CA PRO A 75 20.85 12.88 39.42
C PRO A 75 21.72 12.47 40.62
N LYS A 76 22.38 13.46 41.24
CA LYS A 76 23.24 13.26 42.42
C LYS A 76 22.46 12.97 43.70
N LEU A 77 21.25 13.52 43.81
CA LEU A 77 20.32 13.25 44.91
C LEU A 77 19.26 12.27 44.42
N GLN A 78 19.22 11.09 45.03
CA GLN A 78 18.31 10.01 44.66
C GLN A 78 17.49 9.56 45.86
N THR A 79 16.25 9.17 45.58
CA THR A 79 15.35 8.55 46.54
C THR A 79 15.84 7.16 46.95
N ARG A 80 15.50 6.70 48.16
CA ARG A 80 15.98 5.41 48.72
C ARG A 80 15.18 4.19 48.26
N ASP A 81 14.26 4.36 47.30
CA ASP A 81 13.47 3.28 46.75
C ASP A 81 14.24 2.49 45.68
N LEU A 82 13.80 1.26 45.39
CA LEU A 82 14.42 0.40 44.39
C LEU A 82 13.35 -0.14 43.43
N ARG A 83 13.44 0.24 42.16
CA ARG A 83 12.55 -0.20 41.08
C ARG A 83 13.32 -0.54 39.81
N GLU A 84 12.65 -1.17 38.86
CA GLU A 84 13.22 -1.42 37.54
C GLU A 84 13.35 -0.12 36.75
N LEU A 85 14.51 0.06 36.11
CA LEU A 85 14.82 1.23 35.30
C LEU A 85 14.35 0.98 33.85
N PRO A 86 13.73 1.97 33.19
CA PRO A 86 13.38 1.89 31.77
C PRO A 86 14.60 1.58 30.88
N GLY A 87 14.39 1.07 29.67
CA GLY A 87 15.47 0.93 28.68
C GLY A 87 16.51 -0.17 28.94
N GLY A 88 16.24 -1.07 29.90
CA GLY A 88 17.12 -2.21 30.22
C GLY A 88 18.34 -1.85 31.08
N TYR A 89 18.29 -0.74 31.82
CA TYR A 89 19.40 -0.25 32.65
C TYR A 89 19.48 -0.90 34.05
N GLY A 90 18.68 -1.93 34.32
CA GLY A 90 18.71 -2.68 35.59
C GLY A 90 17.75 -2.11 36.63
N ARG A 91 18.18 -2.00 37.90
CA ARG A 91 17.37 -1.51 39.02
C ARG A 91 18.00 -0.29 39.70
N GLY A 92 17.19 0.66 40.14
CA GLY A 92 17.63 1.90 40.78
C GLY A 92 16.50 2.71 41.38
N SER A 93 16.81 3.94 41.79
CA SER A 93 15.85 4.84 42.45
C SER A 93 14.78 5.36 41.49
N SER A 94 13.65 5.81 42.05
CA SER A 94 12.64 6.47 41.23
C SER A 94 13.11 7.76 40.59
N THR A 95 13.97 8.50 41.27
CA THR A 95 14.57 9.70 40.69
C THR A 95 15.41 9.36 39.45
N LEU A 96 16.19 8.28 39.50
CA LEU A 96 16.99 7.81 38.35
C LEU A 96 16.11 7.30 37.21
N ALA A 97 15.08 6.51 37.50
CA ALA A 97 14.20 5.98 36.45
C ALA A 97 13.43 7.08 35.71
N ARG A 98 13.02 8.15 36.39
CA ARG A 98 12.37 9.30 35.75
C ARG A 98 13.33 10.04 34.83
N TRP A 99 14.56 10.28 35.29
CA TRP A 99 15.60 10.90 34.47
C TRP A 99 15.95 10.06 33.22
N ILE A 100 16.00 8.73 33.33
CA ILE A 100 16.19 7.84 32.17
C ILE A 100 15.04 7.96 31.18
N GLN A 101 13.78 7.93 31.67
CA GLN A 101 12.62 8.05 30.81
C GLN A 101 12.58 9.41 30.08
N GLU A 102 12.83 10.51 30.78
CA GLU A 102 12.87 11.85 30.19
C GLU A 102 13.95 11.98 29.09
N ASN A 103 15.10 11.33 29.24
CA ASN A 103 16.13 11.32 28.20
C ASN A 103 15.80 10.39 27.03
N LEU A 104 15.18 9.24 27.29
CA LEU A 104 14.65 8.37 26.23
C LEU A 104 13.58 9.09 25.40
N ASP A 105 12.69 9.84 26.05
CA ASP A 105 11.64 10.62 25.40
C ASP A 105 12.25 11.77 24.57
N LYS A 106 13.29 12.44 25.09
CA LYS A 106 14.04 13.46 24.34
C LYS A 106 14.80 12.88 23.16
N ASP A 107 15.41 11.70 23.30
CA ASP A 107 16.09 11.02 22.21
C ASP A 107 15.10 10.59 21.13
N ALA A 108 13.92 10.09 21.53
CA ALA A 108 12.84 9.77 20.60
C ALA A 108 12.31 11.02 19.89
N ALA A 109 12.13 12.13 20.62
CA ALA A 109 11.71 13.41 20.05
C ALA A 109 12.78 14.00 19.10
N ASN A 110 14.05 13.94 19.47
CA ASN A 110 15.16 14.37 18.61
C ASN A 110 15.32 13.47 17.38
N GLN A 111 15.12 12.15 17.51
CA GLN A 111 15.08 11.26 16.35
C GLN A 111 13.90 11.58 15.42
N ALA A 112 12.73 11.90 15.98
CA ALA A 112 11.59 12.38 15.19
C ALA A 112 11.85 13.74 14.53
N GLN A 113 12.61 14.63 15.19
CA GLN A 113 12.98 15.94 14.66
C GLN A 113 14.07 15.84 13.59
N VAL A 114 15.08 14.99 13.76
CA VAL A 114 16.12 14.70 12.76
C VAL A 114 15.52 13.99 11.55
N ALA A 115 14.56 13.08 11.76
CA ALA A 115 13.78 12.50 10.67
C ALA A 115 12.93 13.52 9.91
N SER A 116 12.61 14.67 10.51
CA SER A 116 11.87 15.77 9.85
C SER A 116 12.75 16.76 9.09
N THR A 117 14.06 16.78 9.34
CA THR A 117 15.03 17.66 8.64
C THR A 117 15.73 16.98 7.47
N ASP A 118 15.73 15.64 7.41
CA ASP A 118 16.25 14.83 6.30
C ASP A 118 15.14 14.13 5.46
N SER A 119 13.86 14.41 5.74
CA SER A 119 12.76 13.90 4.93
C SER A 119 12.56 14.71 3.65
N SER A 120 12.25 14.01 2.57
CA SER A 120 11.88 14.62 1.29
C SER A 120 10.65 15.53 1.46
N PRO A 121 10.62 16.71 0.84
CA PRO A 121 9.56 17.70 1.07
C PRO A 121 8.24 17.13 0.54
N THR A 122 7.15 17.42 1.24
CA THR A 122 5.81 17.26 0.72
C THR A 122 5.14 18.62 0.84
N LYS A 123 4.36 19.00 -0.17
CA LYS A 123 3.61 20.23 -0.19
C LYS A 123 2.14 19.89 -0.27
N ASP A 124 1.45 20.12 0.84
CA ASP A 124 0.00 19.94 0.90
C ASP A 124 -0.66 20.82 -0.18
N SER A 125 -1.66 20.26 -0.86
CA SER A 125 -2.40 20.95 -1.91
C SER A 125 -3.32 22.04 -1.37
N SER A 126 -3.45 22.13 -0.05
CA SER A 126 -4.21 23.13 0.69
C SER A 126 -3.41 23.58 1.91
N ASP A 127 -3.42 24.87 2.20
CA ASP A 127 -2.88 25.43 3.45
C ASP A 127 -3.90 25.35 4.60
N GLU A 128 -5.17 25.03 4.30
CA GLU A 128 -6.25 24.96 5.28
C GLU A 128 -6.28 23.60 6.00
N PRO A 129 -6.66 23.54 7.30
CA PRO A 129 -6.83 22.28 8.00
C PRO A 129 -7.88 21.36 7.37
N LEU A 130 -8.97 21.94 6.87
CA LEU A 130 -10.10 21.25 6.26
C LEU A 130 -10.61 22.05 5.06
N ILE A 131 -11.09 21.33 4.04
CA ILE A 131 -11.77 21.95 2.90
C ILE A 131 -13.25 22.19 3.25
N GLU A 132 -13.72 23.40 2.96
CA GLU A 132 -15.11 23.85 3.13
C GLU A 132 -15.75 24.14 1.76
N PRO A 133 -17.09 24.02 1.62
CA PRO A 133 -18.05 23.60 2.63
C PRO A 133 -18.07 22.08 2.86
N ARG A 134 -18.44 21.65 4.07
CA ARG A 134 -18.60 20.22 4.42
C ARG A 134 -20.05 19.75 4.43
N GLN A 135 -20.23 18.46 4.17
CA GLN A 135 -21.51 17.77 4.36
C GLN A 135 -21.51 16.99 5.68
N PRO A 136 -22.68 16.60 6.20
CA PRO A 136 -22.76 15.68 7.32
C PRO A 136 -22.05 14.35 7.01
N SER A 137 -21.45 13.74 8.03
CA SER A 137 -20.95 12.37 7.95
C SER A 137 -22.07 11.38 7.62
N GLY A 138 -21.68 10.22 7.08
CA GLY A 138 -22.59 9.11 6.86
C GLY A 138 -23.17 8.56 8.17
N ASN A 139 -24.19 7.72 8.04
CA ASN A 139 -24.94 7.15 9.16
C ASN A 139 -24.33 5.84 9.71
N GLY A 140 -23.25 5.34 9.12
CA GLY A 140 -22.63 4.05 9.47
C GLY A 140 -23.20 2.84 8.75
N ASP A 141 -24.12 3.02 7.79
CA ASP A 141 -24.64 1.92 6.99
C ASP A 141 -23.54 1.26 6.16
N VAL A 142 -23.65 -0.05 6.03
CA VAL A 142 -22.72 -0.87 5.26
C VAL A 142 -23.45 -1.58 4.13
N SER A 143 -22.93 -1.46 2.92
CA SER A 143 -23.37 -2.22 1.75
C SER A 143 -22.27 -3.16 1.28
N VAL A 144 -22.66 -4.37 0.87
CA VAL A 144 -21.78 -5.34 0.20
C VAL A 144 -22.17 -5.38 -1.28
N SER A 145 -21.21 -5.17 -2.18
CA SER A 145 -21.42 -5.14 -3.63
C SER A 145 -20.35 -5.91 -4.40
N GLY A 146 -20.53 -6.02 -5.71
CA GLY A 146 -19.69 -6.81 -6.61
C GLY A 146 -20.32 -8.16 -6.98
N GLU A 147 -19.60 -8.94 -7.79
CA GLU A 147 -19.99 -10.31 -8.07
C GLU A 147 -19.61 -11.18 -6.86
N LEU A 148 -20.60 -11.64 -6.07
CA LEU A 148 -20.39 -12.45 -4.85
C LEU A 148 -19.96 -13.89 -5.19
N LYS A 149 -18.80 -13.99 -5.82
CA LYS A 149 -18.23 -15.22 -6.37
C LYS A 149 -16.78 -15.37 -5.97
N GLN A 150 -16.36 -16.62 -5.90
CA GLN A 150 -15.01 -17.03 -5.62
C GLN A 150 -14.05 -16.33 -6.62
N TRP A 151 -13.02 -15.63 -6.12
CA TRP A 151 -11.99 -14.89 -6.88
C TRP A 151 -12.40 -13.53 -7.45
N HIS A 152 -13.63 -13.07 -7.19
CA HIS A 152 -14.11 -11.76 -7.69
C HIS A 152 -13.95 -10.66 -6.64
N ASN A 153 -13.93 -9.40 -7.07
CA ASN A 153 -13.97 -8.24 -6.19
C ASN A 153 -15.30 -8.20 -5.42
N VAL A 154 -15.24 -8.42 -4.11
CA VAL A 154 -16.31 -8.11 -3.16
C VAL A 154 -15.95 -6.81 -2.47
N THR A 155 -16.81 -5.81 -2.59
CA THR A 155 -16.58 -4.48 -2.00
C THR A 155 -17.47 -4.28 -0.78
N ILE A 156 -16.87 -3.93 0.34
CA ILE A 156 -17.54 -3.41 1.53
C ILE A 156 -17.48 -1.89 1.44
N SER A 157 -18.64 -1.24 1.32
CA SER A 157 -18.74 0.23 1.38
C SER A 157 -19.45 0.63 2.66
N LEU A 158 -18.82 1.50 3.44
CA LEU A 158 -19.33 2.07 4.67
C LEU A 158 -19.63 3.56 4.45
N ALA A 159 -20.82 3.99 4.84
CA ALA A 159 -21.16 5.41 4.98
C ALA A 159 -20.49 5.97 6.24
N GLY A 160 -19.21 6.31 6.12
CA GLY A 160 -18.31 6.74 7.18
C GLY A 160 -18.27 8.26 7.41
N PRO A 161 -17.23 8.77 8.11
CA PRO A 161 -17.06 10.20 8.32
C PRO A 161 -16.92 10.94 6.97
N TYR A 162 -17.47 12.15 6.88
CA TYR A 162 -17.23 13.00 5.71
C TYR A 162 -15.77 13.44 5.68
N ALA A 163 -15.13 13.28 4.52
CA ALA A 163 -13.78 13.75 4.28
C ALA A 163 -13.65 14.36 2.88
N HIS A 164 -12.58 15.12 2.68
CA HIS A 164 -12.10 15.59 1.39
C HIS A 164 -10.67 15.10 1.20
N GLU A 165 -10.29 14.68 0.01
CA GLU A 165 -8.95 14.18 -0.31
C GLU A 165 -7.81 15.21 -0.12
N LYS A 166 -8.12 16.46 0.24
CA LYS A 166 -7.15 17.55 0.51
C LYS A 166 -7.24 18.04 1.97
N ASP A 167 -8.01 17.35 2.81
CA ASP A 167 -8.08 17.66 4.24
C ASP A 167 -6.74 17.32 4.92
N ASN A 168 -6.19 18.26 5.68
CA ASN A 168 -4.93 18.06 6.40
C ASN A 168 -5.15 17.52 7.82
N ARG A 169 -6.25 17.89 8.49
CA ARG A 169 -6.50 17.57 9.91
C ARG A 169 -8.00 17.41 10.22
N PRO A 170 -8.51 16.18 10.31
CA PRO A 170 -7.80 14.92 10.05
C PRO A 170 -7.56 14.69 8.55
N ASN A 171 -6.39 14.15 8.20
CA ASN A 171 -6.12 13.67 6.85
C ASN A 171 -6.81 12.30 6.63
N PRO A 172 -7.65 12.13 5.59
CA PRO A 172 -8.43 10.90 5.34
C PRO A 172 -7.59 9.63 5.19
N PHE A 173 -6.34 9.80 4.79
CA PHE A 173 -5.44 8.71 4.42
C PHE A 173 -4.46 8.35 5.56
N ALA A 174 -4.14 9.33 6.42
CA ALA A 174 -3.17 9.18 7.50
C ALA A 174 -3.83 9.04 8.89
N ASP A 175 -4.93 9.75 9.13
CA ASP A 175 -5.52 9.89 10.47
C ASP A 175 -6.74 9.01 10.70
N TYR A 176 -7.18 8.30 9.67
CA TYR A 176 -8.27 7.34 9.72
C TYR A 176 -7.79 5.93 9.43
N ARG A 177 -8.17 4.98 10.28
CA ARG A 177 -7.84 3.57 10.14
C ARG A 177 -9.11 2.74 10.06
N MET A 178 -9.57 2.46 8.84
CA MET A 178 -10.54 1.40 8.57
C MET A 178 -9.81 0.08 8.30
N GLU A 179 -10.24 -0.99 8.94
CA GLU A 179 -9.85 -2.37 8.67
C GLU A 179 -11.10 -3.26 8.70
N VAL A 180 -11.21 -4.20 7.77
CA VAL A 180 -12.32 -5.15 7.71
C VAL A 180 -11.76 -6.55 7.89
N SER A 181 -12.19 -7.22 8.97
CA SER A 181 -11.89 -8.62 9.19
C SER A 181 -12.96 -9.47 8.52
N PHE A 182 -12.55 -10.38 7.63
CA PHE A 182 -13.40 -11.37 6.99
C PHE A 182 -13.10 -12.74 7.58
N LYS A 183 -14.14 -13.48 7.98
CA LYS A 183 -14.02 -14.83 8.55
C LYS A 183 -14.94 -15.81 7.83
N HIS A 184 -14.36 -16.85 7.26
CA HIS A 184 -15.07 -17.94 6.62
C HIS A 184 -15.60 -18.95 7.64
N ALA A 185 -16.60 -19.74 7.24
CA ALA A 185 -17.19 -20.79 8.07
C ALA A 185 -16.19 -21.88 8.52
N ASP A 186 -15.12 -22.13 7.75
CA ASP A 186 -14.04 -23.06 8.12
C ASP A 186 -13.01 -22.49 9.09
N GLY A 187 -13.16 -21.23 9.50
CA GLY A 187 -12.24 -20.54 10.42
C GLY A 187 -11.18 -19.68 9.74
N THR A 188 -11.01 -19.77 8.41
CA THR A 188 -10.06 -18.92 7.67
C THR A 188 -10.42 -17.45 7.87
N THR A 189 -9.40 -16.62 8.15
CA THR A 189 -9.59 -15.19 8.43
C THR A 189 -8.63 -14.33 7.60
N TYR A 190 -9.14 -13.21 7.10
CA TYR A 190 -8.37 -12.15 6.45
C TYR A 190 -8.63 -10.82 7.15
N LEU A 191 -7.61 -9.96 7.21
CA LEU A 191 -7.76 -8.58 7.68
C LEU A 191 -7.33 -7.66 6.56
N ILE A 192 -8.28 -6.91 6.03
CA ILE A 192 -8.08 -6.07 4.85
C ILE A 192 -8.16 -4.59 5.27
N PRO A 193 -7.14 -3.77 4.94
CA PRO A 193 -7.24 -2.34 5.14
C PRO A 193 -8.31 -1.71 4.24
N GLY A 194 -9.04 -0.74 4.80
CA GLY A 194 -9.98 0.09 4.04
C GLY A 194 -9.40 1.47 3.73
N TYR A 195 -10.04 2.19 2.82
CA TYR A 195 -9.59 3.47 2.29
C TYR A 195 -10.76 4.44 2.06
N PHE A 196 -10.47 5.74 1.94
CA PHE A 196 -11.44 6.78 1.62
C PHE A 196 -11.72 6.84 0.11
N ALA A 197 -12.99 6.74 -0.27
CA ALA A 197 -13.44 6.58 -1.64
C ALA A 197 -14.39 7.70 -2.10
N ALA A 198 -14.27 8.89 -1.50
CA ALA A 198 -15.11 10.05 -1.81
C ALA A 198 -16.62 9.73 -1.76
N ASP A 199 -17.32 9.87 -2.89
CA ASP A 199 -18.74 9.58 -3.03
C ASP A 199 -19.05 8.12 -3.41
N GLY A 200 -18.02 7.30 -3.63
CA GLY A 200 -18.15 5.91 -4.09
C GLY A 200 -18.36 5.75 -5.60
N ASP A 201 -18.41 6.81 -6.39
CA ASP A 201 -18.45 6.73 -7.86
C ASP A 201 -17.47 7.74 -8.49
N ALA A 202 -16.36 7.98 -7.78
CA ALA A 202 -15.40 9.03 -8.10
C ALA A 202 -14.82 8.89 -9.52
N LYS A 203 -14.73 7.68 -10.08
CA LYS A 203 -14.32 7.50 -11.48
C LYS A 203 -15.24 8.23 -12.47
N ASN A 204 -16.53 8.33 -12.17
CA ASN A 204 -17.54 8.97 -13.01
C ASN A 204 -17.82 10.41 -12.57
N THR A 205 -17.81 10.70 -11.27
CA THR A 205 -18.20 12.01 -10.74
C THR A 205 -17.03 12.97 -10.57
N SER A 206 -15.78 12.46 -10.51
CA SER A 206 -14.63 13.19 -9.97
C SER A 206 -14.83 13.76 -8.59
N ALA A 207 -15.63 13.11 -7.75
CA ALA A 207 -15.74 13.54 -6.39
C ALA A 207 -14.36 13.48 -5.70
N GLU A 208 -13.94 14.64 -5.17
CA GLU A 208 -12.79 14.80 -4.29
C GLU A 208 -13.19 14.61 -2.81
N SER A 209 -14.49 14.48 -2.52
CA SER A 209 -15.04 14.41 -1.16
C SER A 209 -16.28 13.54 -1.09
N GLY A 210 -16.64 13.15 0.12
CA GLY A 210 -17.85 12.38 0.39
C GLY A 210 -17.73 11.59 1.68
N THR A 211 -18.59 10.59 1.82
CA THR A 211 -18.72 9.78 3.05
C THR A 211 -18.42 8.31 2.83
N ILE A 212 -17.95 7.90 1.65
CA ILE A 212 -17.79 6.48 1.35
C ILE A 212 -16.37 6.02 1.69
N TRP A 213 -16.30 4.94 2.45
CA TRP A 213 -15.07 4.25 2.80
C TRP A 213 -15.17 2.79 2.35
N ARG A 214 -14.13 2.30 1.68
CA ARG A 214 -14.16 0.99 1.01
C ARG A 214 -13.12 0.03 1.53
N ALA A 215 -13.47 -1.24 1.56
CA ALA A 215 -12.52 -2.34 1.61
C ALA A 215 -12.86 -3.37 0.55
N HIS A 216 -11.82 -3.93 -0.05
CA HIS A 216 -11.87 -4.74 -1.24
C HIS A 216 -11.39 -6.15 -0.91
N PHE A 217 -12.19 -7.17 -1.20
CA PHE A 217 -11.88 -8.55 -0.84
C PHE A 217 -12.14 -9.50 -2.00
N ALA A 218 -11.12 -10.24 -2.42
CA ALA A 218 -11.25 -11.36 -3.35
C ALA A 218 -11.37 -12.68 -2.54
N PRO A 219 -12.59 -13.19 -2.28
CA PRO A 219 -12.81 -14.30 -1.36
C PRO A 219 -12.21 -15.57 -1.92
N ASP A 220 -11.35 -16.20 -1.13
CA ASP A 220 -10.62 -17.39 -1.55
C ASP A 220 -11.38 -18.73 -1.26
N ARG A 221 -12.65 -18.67 -0.85
CA ARG A 221 -13.53 -19.83 -0.62
C ARG A 221 -14.99 -19.52 -0.95
N THR A 222 -15.71 -20.52 -1.44
CA THR A 222 -17.18 -20.51 -1.53
C THR A 222 -17.81 -20.73 -0.16
N GLY A 223 -19.05 -20.29 0.02
CA GLY A 223 -19.80 -20.45 1.25
C GLY A 223 -19.95 -19.15 2.04
N ARG A 224 -20.23 -19.28 3.33
CA ARG A 224 -20.60 -18.17 4.20
C ARG A 224 -19.35 -17.44 4.74
N TRP A 225 -19.36 -16.13 4.58
CA TRP A 225 -18.37 -15.21 5.15
C TRP A 225 -19.05 -14.22 6.09
N ASN A 226 -18.42 -13.95 7.23
CA ASN A 226 -18.79 -12.86 8.12
C ASN A 226 -17.75 -11.75 8.02
N TYR A 227 -18.16 -10.50 8.15
CA TYR A 227 -17.24 -9.37 8.27
C TYR A 227 -17.45 -8.60 9.58
N SER A 228 -16.38 -7.95 10.05
CA SER A 228 -16.41 -6.98 11.15
C SER A 228 -15.50 -5.80 10.80
N ILE A 229 -16.02 -4.59 10.91
CA ILE A 229 -15.29 -3.34 10.64
C ILE A 229 -14.70 -2.82 11.96
N SER A 230 -13.40 -2.55 11.94
CA SER A 230 -12.72 -1.72 12.94
C SER A 230 -12.41 -0.37 12.30
N PHE A 231 -12.95 0.71 12.87
CA PHE A 231 -12.68 2.06 12.39
C PHE A 231 -12.17 2.92 13.55
N HIS A 232 -10.94 3.41 13.45
CA HIS A 232 -10.32 4.32 14.41
C HIS A 232 -9.98 5.66 13.76
N ALA A 233 -9.95 6.71 14.57
CA ALA A 233 -9.48 8.04 14.17
C ALA A 233 -8.49 8.59 15.18
N GLY A 234 -7.48 9.30 14.67
CA GLY A 234 -6.45 9.95 15.46
C GLY A 234 -5.21 10.18 14.62
N GLU A 235 -4.38 11.13 15.02
CA GLU A 235 -3.17 11.49 14.28
C GLU A 235 -2.34 10.23 13.97
N ARG A 236 -2.08 10.00 12.68
CA ARG A 236 -1.30 8.87 12.15
C ARG A 236 -1.85 7.49 12.53
N SER A 237 -3.14 7.40 12.89
CA SER A 237 -3.77 6.15 13.28
C SER A 237 -3.73 5.10 12.17
N ALA A 238 -3.62 5.50 10.89
CA ALA A 238 -3.46 4.57 9.78
C ALA A 238 -2.19 3.70 9.87
N PHE A 239 -1.15 4.11 10.60
CA PHE A 239 0.17 3.47 10.60
C PHE A 239 0.53 2.74 11.89
N ASP A 240 -0.13 3.04 12.99
CA ASP A 240 0.09 2.37 14.27
C ASP A 240 -1.24 2.07 14.95
N LYS A 241 -1.47 0.78 15.23
CA LYS A 241 -2.70 0.30 15.88
C LYS A 241 -2.92 0.87 17.27
N LYS A 242 -1.84 1.30 17.93
CA LYS A 242 -1.86 1.94 19.25
C LYS A 242 -2.32 3.39 19.18
N LEU A 243 -2.29 4.00 18.00
CA LEU A 243 -2.77 5.35 17.76
C LEU A 243 -4.23 5.31 17.32
N GLY A 244 -4.98 6.32 17.77
CA GLY A 244 -6.36 6.55 17.42
C GLY A 244 -7.38 5.77 18.25
N GLU A 245 -8.50 6.42 18.50
CA GLU A 245 -9.63 5.89 19.25
C GLU A 245 -10.68 5.29 18.31
N PRO A 246 -11.44 4.27 18.73
CA PRO A 246 -12.62 3.81 18.00
C PRO A 246 -13.51 5.01 17.60
N LEU A 247 -14.02 5.00 16.38
CA LEU A 247 -14.84 6.09 15.84
C LEU A 247 -16.31 5.64 15.67
N PRO A 248 -17.18 5.83 16.68
CA PRO A 248 -18.63 5.61 16.53
C PRO A 248 -19.27 6.61 15.55
N PRO A 249 -20.36 6.23 14.85
CA PRO A 249 -21.00 4.91 14.86
C PRO A 249 -20.33 3.89 13.89
N PHE A 250 -19.22 4.25 13.27
CA PHE A 250 -18.60 3.49 12.17
C PHE A 250 -17.82 2.27 12.66
N HIS A 251 -17.25 2.34 13.86
CA HIS A 251 -16.55 1.22 14.49
C HIS A 251 -17.53 0.11 14.92
N GLY A 252 -17.16 -1.15 14.68
CA GLY A 252 -17.87 -2.31 15.20
C GLY A 252 -19.01 -2.84 14.33
N GLN A 253 -19.22 -2.24 13.14
CA GLN A 253 -20.20 -2.71 12.17
C GLN A 253 -19.89 -4.15 11.71
N LYS A 254 -20.93 -4.96 11.52
CA LYS A 254 -20.80 -6.39 11.19
C LYS A 254 -21.84 -6.81 10.18
N GLY A 255 -21.57 -7.90 9.47
CA GLY A 255 -22.54 -8.53 8.59
C GLY A 255 -22.07 -9.86 8.05
N THR A 256 -22.87 -10.42 7.16
CA THR A 256 -22.67 -11.74 6.56
C THR A 256 -23.02 -11.69 5.08
N PHE A 257 -22.26 -12.39 4.25
CA PHE A 257 -22.57 -12.61 2.84
C PHE A 257 -22.17 -14.03 2.43
N TYR A 258 -22.65 -14.45 1.25
CA TYR A 258 -22.43 -15.79 0.71
C TYR A 258 -21.72 -15.69 -0.63
N ILE A 259 -20.70 -16.54 -0.81
CA ILE A 259 -19.88 -16.60 -2.01
C ILE A 259 -20.20 -17.87 -2.79
N SER A 260 -20.63 -17.74 -4.04
CA SER A 260 -20.80 -18.87 -4.95
C SER A 260 -19.50 -19.20 -5.69
N ALA A 261 -19.48 -20.33 -6.40
CA ALA A 261 -18.39 -20.61 -7.34
C ALA A 261 -18.30 -19.53 -8.43
N SER A 262 -17.08 -19.30 -8.93
CA SER A 262 -16.85 -18.50 -10.14
C SER A 262 -17.53 -19.16 -11.35
N ASP A 263 -18.10 -18.35 -12.23
CA ASP A 263 -18.63 -18.77 -13.53
C ASP A 263 -17.79 -18.26 -14.71
N LYS A 264 -16.62 -17.67 -14.43
CA LYS A 264 -15.73 -17.17 -15.48
C LYS A 264 -14.99 -18.32 -16.15
N SER A 265 -14.69 -18.14 -17.43
CA SER A 265 -13.84 -19.00 -18.23
C SER A 265 -12.57 -18.28 -18.64
N ALA A 266 -11.54 -19.02 -19.05
CA ALA A 266 -10.36 -18.42 -19.66
C ALA A 266 -10.77 -17.51 -20.86
N PRO A 267 -10.07 -16.39 -21.10
CA PRO A 267 -8.81 -15.98 -20.47
C PRO A 267 -8.94 -15.30 -19.09
N ASP A 268 -10.14 -15.02 -18.59
CA ASP A 268 -10.36 -14.33 -17.31
C ASP A 268 -9.64 -15.04 -16.15
N LEU A 269 -8.80 -14.30 -15.42
CA LEU A 269 -8.00 -14.87 -14.33
C LEU A 269 -8.87 -15.37 -13.16
N ARG A 270 -10.08 -14.84 -13.01
CA ARG A 270 -11.05 -15.27 -12.00
C ARG A 270 -11.61 -16.67 -12.26
N ALA A 271 -11.34 -17.26 -13.43
CA ALA A 271 -11.60 -18.67 -13.70
C ALA A 271 -10.57 -19.60 -13.04
N ARG A 272 -9.37 -19.08 -12.70
CA ARG A 272 -8.20 -19.88 -12.30
C ARG A 272 -7.71 -19.59 -10.89
N GLY A 273 -8.01 -18.40 -10.36
CA GLY A 273 -7.59 -17.96 -9.03
C GLY A 273 -6.33 -17.12 -9.04
N ARG A 274 -5.81 -16.83 -7.84
CA ARG A 274 -4.56 -16.07 -7.72
C ARG A 274 -3.37 -16.90 -8.13
N LEU A 275 -2.30 -16.24 -8.56
CA LEU A 275 -1.00 -16.88 -8.71
C LEU A 275 -0.35 -17.08 -7.34
N GLN A 276 0.40 -18.17 -7.20
CA GLN A 276 1.17 -18.50 -6.01
C GLN A 276 2.53 -19.05 -6.41
N TYR A 277 3.57 -18.69 -5.65
CA TYR A 277 4.87 -19.33 -5.72
C TYR A 277 4.81 -20.69 -5.01
N VAL A 278 5.09 -21.77 -5.75
CA VAL A 278 4.95 -23.16 -5.25
C VAL A 278 6.29 -23.83 -4.99
N GLY A 279 7.34 -23.05 -4.73
CA GLY A 279 8.70 -23.58 -4.51
C GLY A 279 9.35 -24.18 -5.76
N LYS A 280 8.85 -23.81 -6.95
CA LYS A 280 9.31 -24.30 -8.26
C LYS A 280 9.56 -23.12 -9.20
N ARG A 281 10.10 -23.41 -10.38
CA ARG A 281 10.51 -22.41 -11.38
C ARG A 281 9.40 -21.44 -11.81
N TYR A 282 8.14 -21.85 -11.81
CA TYR A 282 7.02 -21.04 -12.32
C TYR A 282 5.91 -20.89 -11.28
N LEU A 283 5.21 -19.75 -11.32
CA LEU A 283 3.99 -19.52 -10.55
C LEU A 283 2.87 -20.46 -10.98
N GLN A 284 1.96 -20.76 -10.07
CA GLN A 284 0.81 -21.63 -10.31
C GLN A 284 -0.48 -20.95 -9.86
N PHE A 285 -1.54 -21.12 -10.63
CA PHE A 285 -2.89 -20.69 -10.25
C PHE A 285 -3.42 -21.59 -9.13
N VAL A 286 -3.80 -21.01 -7.99
CA VAL A 286 -4.28 -21.77 -6.82
C VAL A 286 -5.54 -22.56 -7.11
N GLY A 287 -6.51 -21.97 -7.84
CA GLY A 287 -7.79 -22.61 -8.11
C GLY A 287 -7.73 -23.74 -9.13
N SER A 288 -6.89 -23.60 -10.17
CA SER A 288 -6.81 -24.59 -11.26
C SER A 288 -5.60 -25.52 -11.20
N GLY A 289 -4.55 -25.17 -10.44
CA GLY A 289 -3.28 -25.86 -10.46
C GLY A 289 -2.49 -25.71 -11.78
N GLN A 290 -2.87 -24.80 -12.68
CA GLN A 290 -2.13 -24.56 -13.92
C GLN A 290 -0.93 -23.66 -13.68
N TYR A 291 0.22 -23.97 -14.29
CA TYR A 291 1.37 -23.06 -14.28
C TYR A 291 1.11 -21.82 -15.15
N PHE A 292 1.72 -20.71 -14.76
CA PHE A 292 1.67 -19.45 -15.48
C PHE A 292 3.03 -19.13 -16.10
N LEU A 293 3.03 -18.94 -17.42
CA LEU A 293 4.18 -18.43 -18.16
C LEU A 293 3.88 -17.00 -18.60
N LYS A 294 4.63 -16.04 -18.05
CA LYS A 294 4.47 -14.61 -18.35
C LYS A 294 4.98 -14.29 -19.76
N VAL A 295 4.11 -13.74 -20.60
CA VAL A 295 4.41 -13.30 -21.96
C VAL A 295 3.63 -12.02 -22.24
N GLY A 296 4.31 -10.91 -22.44
CA GLY A 296 3.63 -9.64 -22.70
C GLY A 296 4.55 -8.45 -22.82
N ALA A 297 3.97 -7.28 -22.99
CA ALA A 297 4.71 -6.04 -23.16
C ALA A 297 5.29 -5.58 -21.81
N ASP A 298 6.57 -5.21 -21.79
CA ASP A 298 7.19 -4.54 -20.64
C ASP A 298 7.31 -3.02 -20.83
N ALA A 299 6.45 -2.45 -21.66
CA ALA A 299 6.44 -1.04 -22.02
C ALA A 299 5.04 -0.57 -22.50
N PRO A 300 4.74 0.74 -22.43
CA PRO A 300 5.55 1.77 -21.79
C PRO A 300 5.39 1.72 -20.25
N GLU A 301 6.47 2.01 -19.52
CA GLU A 301 6.40 2.13 -18.05
C GLU A 301 5.44 3.25 -17.62
N THR A 302 5.25 4.27 -18.46
CA THR A 302 4.32 5.39 -18.24
C THR A 302 2.91 5.13 -18.78
N LEU A 303 2.45 3.87 -18.80
CA LEU A 303 1.13 3.49 -19.32
C LEU A 303 -0.02 4.27 -18.66
N LEU A 304 0.11 4.55 -17.36
CA LEU A 304 -0.88 5.30 -16.57
C LEU A 304 -0.84 6.83 -16.80
N ALA A 305 0.13 7.36 -17.57
CA ALA A 305 0.13 8.75 -17.99
C ALA A 305 -0.84 8.93 -19.18
N TYR A 306 -2.13 8.94 -18.90
CA TYR A 306 -3.22 8.86 -19.88
C TYR A 306 -4.19 10.04 -19.74
N ALA A 307 -4.55 10.66 -20.87
CA ALA A 307 -5.35 11.89 -20.95
C ALA A 307 -6.77 11.77 -20.38
N ASP A 308 -7.33 10.56 -20.36
CA ASP A 308 -8.68 10.35 -19.87
C ASP A 308 -8.76 10.14 -18.35
N PHE A 309 -7.61 9.95 -17.69
CA PHE A 309 -7.58 9.96 -16.23
C PHE A 309 -7.65 11.40 -15.71
N ASP A 310 -8.38 11.57 -14.61
CA ASP A 310 -8.47 12.86 -13.96
C ASP A 310 -7.12 13.29 -13.39
N ASN A 311 -6.92 14.61 -13.29
CA ASN A 311 -5.74 15.27 -12.68
C ASN A 311 -4.38 14.70 -13.14
N THR A 312 -4.29 14.24 -14.40
CA THR A 312 -3.08 13.62 -14.96
C THR A 312 -2.38 14.61 -15.89
N ILE A 313 -1.14 14.98 -15.54
CA ILE A 313 -0.32 15.94 -16.28
C ILE A 313 1.09 15.39 -16.49
N ALA A 314 1.81 15.94 -17.46
CA ALA A 314 3.22 15.64 -17.66
C ALA A 314 4.07 16.82 -17.20
N GLY A 315 4.99 16.57 -16.26
CA GLY A 315 6.01 17.53 -15.84
C GLY A 315 7.06 17.79 -16.93
N ASN A 316 7.31 16.81 -17.80
CA ASN A 316 8.16 16.94 -18.98
C ASN A 316 7.48 16.49 -20.28
N PRO A 317 6.50 17.26 -20.80
CA PRO A 317 5.71 16.85 -21.96
C PRO A 317 6.52 16.72 -23.25
N LYS A 318 7.70 17.36 -23.34
CA LYS A 318 8.60 17.23 -24.50
C LYS A 318 9.27 15.87 -24.56
N LYS A 319 9.60 15.27 -23.41
CA LYS A 319 10.24 13.96 -23.30
C LYS A 319 9.22 12.83 -23.17
N ALA A 320 8.19 13.03 -22.36
CA ALA A 320 7.20 12.03 -22.03
C ALA A 320 5.79 12.65 -21.97
N PRO A 321 5.14 12.88 -23.13
CA PRO A 321 3.80 13.44 -23.16
C PRO A 321 2.75 12.49 -22.57
N ILE A 322 1.62 13.07 -22.17
CA ILE A 322 0.42 12.32 -21.83
C ILE A 322 -0.08 11.57 -23.07
N LYS A 323 -0.42 10.29 -22.88
CA LYS A 323 -0.90 9.40 -23.94
C LYS A 323 -2.38 9.60 -24.16
N THR A 324 -2.84 9.27 -25.36
CA THR A 324 -4.27 9.21 -25.70
C THR A 324 -4.75 7.80 -25.98
N TRP A 325 -3.82 6.87 -26.27
CA TRP A 325 -4.12 5.52 -26.75
C TRP A 325 -5.12 5.49 -27.92
N SER A 326 -5.18 6.58 -28.70
CA SER A 326 -6.18 6.74 -29.77
C SER A 326 -6.13 5.66 -30.86
N PRO A 327 -4.97 5.06 -31.22
CA PRO A 327 -4.96 3.95 -32.19
C PRO A 327 -5.72 2.70 -31.74
N HIS A 328 -6.03 2.59 -30.45
CA HIS A 328 -6.70 1.43 -29.86
C HIS A 328 -8.18 1.68 -29.55
N ILE A 329 -8.75 2.82 -29.96
CA ILE A 329 -10.19 3.08 -29.77
C ILE A 329 -11.02 2.03 -30.51
N ASP A 330 -10.57 1.59 -31.70
CA ASP A 330 -11.25 0.56 -32.49
C ASP A 330 -11.13 -0.85 -31.88
N ASP A 331 -10.19 -1.07 -30.95
CA ASP A 331 -10.05 -2.32 -30.20
C ASP A 331 -11.01 -2.39 -29.00
N TRP A 332 -11.70 -1.29 -28.65
CA TRP A 332 -12.75 -1.27 -27.64
C TRP A 332 -14.06 -1.81 -28.19
N HIS A 333 -14.76 -2.65 -27.43
CA HIS A 333 -16.02 -3.28 -27.85
C HIS A 333 -17.17 -2.93 -26.90
N SER A 334 -18.40 -3.05 -27.40
CA SER A 334 -19.60 -2.89 -26.58
C SER A 334 -19.57 -3.84 -25.37
N GLY A 335 -19.72 -3.28 -24.17
CA GLY A 335 -19.65 -4.02 -22.91
C GLY A 335 -18.30 -3.94 -22.21
N ASP A 336 -17.24 -3.47 -22.88
CA ASP A 336 -15.99 -3.11 -22.20
C ASP A 336 -16.22 -1.84 -21.35
N PRO A 337 -15.51 -1.70 -20.22
CA PRO A 337 -15.75 -0.60 -19.29
C PRO A 337 -15.32 0.75 -19.88
N THR A 338 -15.94 1.80 -19.36
CA THR A 338 -15.59 3.21 -19.56
C THR A 338 -15.94 3.97 -18.28
N TRP A 339 -15.51 5.23 -18.20
CA TRP A 339 -15.96 6.17 -17.17
C TRP A 339 -16.36 7.50 -17.82
N LYS A 340 -17.04 8.40 -17.09
CA LYS A 340 -17.35 9.78 -17.54
C LYS A 340 -17.79 9.88 -18.99
N ASP A 341 -18.89 9.19 -19.32
CA ASP A 341 -19.50 9.24 -20.65
C ASP A 341 -18.55 8.81 -21.80
N GLY A 342 -17.78 7.74 -21.58
CA GLY A 342 -17.02 7.07 -22.64
C GLY A 342 -15.53 7.36 -22.65
N LYS A 343 -15.00 8.04 -21.63
CA LYS A 343 -13.56 8.09 -21.36
C LYS A 343 -13.02 6.70 -21.07
N GLY A 344 -11.74 6.51 -21.37
CA GLY A 344 -11.02 5.27 -21.08
C GLY A 344 -10.90 4.30 -22.25
N LYS A 345 -11.68 4.51 -23.32
CA LYS A 345 -11.78 3.57 -24.46
C LYS A 345 -10.43 3.23 -25.08
N GLY A 346 -9.54 4.21 -25.25
CA GLY A 346 -8.23 3.98 -25.85
C GLY A 346 -7.39 2.99 -25.04
N LEU A 347 -7.26 3.19 -23.72
CA LEU A 347 -6.46 2.32 -22.86
C LEU A 347 -7.11 0.93 -22.67
N ILE A 348 -8.43 0.88 -22.51
CA ILE A 348 -9.19 -0.38 -22.42
C ILE A 348 -9.05 -1.18 -23.72
N GLY A 349 -9.12 -0.51 -24.87
CA GLY A 349 -8.86 -1.12 -26.18
C GLY A 349 -7.41 -1.59 -26.33
N ALA A 350 -6.42 -0.86 -25.80
CA ALA A 350 -5.03 -1.29 -25.84
C ALA A 350 -4.80 -2.61 -25.08
N ILE A 351 -5.51 -2.80 -23.96
CA ILE A 351 -5.51 -4.06 -23.21
C ILE A 351 -6.19 -5.18 -24.00
N ASN A 352 -7.33 -4.89 -24.65
CA ASN A 352 -7.99 -5.84 -25.54
C ASN A 352 -7.06 -6.30 -26.67
N TYR A 353 -6.35 -5.36 -27.29
CA TYR A 353 -5.38 -5.64 -28.35
C TYR A 353 -4.29 -6.60 -27.86
N LEU A 354 -3.64 -6.30 -26.74
CA LEU A 354 -2.59 -7.16 -26.18
C LEU A 354 -3.11 -8.57 -25.87
N SER A 355 -4.25 -8.67 -25.18
CA SER A 355 -4.90 -9.95 -24.88
C SER A 355 -5.25 -10.72 -26.16
N GLY A 356 -5.79 -10.03 -27.17
CA GLY A 356 -6.13 -10.60 -28.48
C GLY A 356 -4.92 -11.06 -29.30
N LYS A 357 -3.71 -10.55 -29.02
CA LYS A 357 -2.44 -11.05 -29.57
C LYS A 357 -1.86 -12.22 -28.78
N GLY A 358 -2.54 -12.68 -27.74
CA GLY A 358 -2.10 -13.78 -26.88
C GLY A 358 -1.11 -13.36 -25.79
N CYS A 359 -0.91 -12.06 -25.58
CA CYS A 359 -0.19 -11.58 -24.41
C CYS A 359 -1.04 -11.81 -23.16
N ASN A 360 -0.38 -12.06 -22.04
CA ASN A 360 -0.99 -12.27 -20.73
C ASN A 360 -0.31 -11.42 -19.66
N ALA A 361 0.41 -10.36 -20.04
CA ALA A 361 1.08 -9.45 -19.12
C ALA A 361 1.25 -8.05 -19.73
N PHE A 362 1.19 -7.03 -18.88
CA PHE A 362 1.71 -5.70 -19.19
C PHE A 362 2.30 -5.07 -17.93
N SER A 363 3.26 -4.16 -18.08
CA SER A 363 3.86 -3.43 -16.96
C SER A 363 3.58 -1.93 -17.00
N PHE A 364 3.67 -1.33 -15.83
CA PHE A 364 3.44 0.10 -15.61
C PHE A 364 4.08 0.53 -14.30
N LEU A 365 4.46 1.79 -14.23
CA LEU A 365 4.82 2.50 -13.01
C LEU A 365 3.56 3.02 -12.33
N THR A 366 3.56 3.07 -11.00
CA THR A 366 2.53 3.77 -10.22
C THR A 366 3.03 5.08 -9.62
N TYR A 367 4.34 5.29 -9.63
CA TYR A 367 4.98 6.56 -9.26
C TYR A 367 6.29 6.78 -10.04
N ASN A 368 6.41 7.94 -10.70
CA ASN A 368 7.63 8.33 -11.42
C ASN A 368 7.92 9.85 -11.38
N ALA A 369 7.34 10.57 -10.41
CA ALA A 369 7.58 12.01 -10.28
C ALA A 369 9.08 12.29 -10.10
N GLY A 370 9.62 13.31 -10.76
CA GLY A 370 11.06 13.64 -10.75
C GLY A 370 11.96 12.70 -11.56
N GLY A 371 11.39 11.60 -12.06
CA GLY A 371 12.02 10.66 -12.97
C GLY A 371 11.97 11.10 -14.43
N ASP A 372 12.25 10.16 -15.33
CA ASP A 372 12.39 10.47 -16.76
C ASP A 372 11.04 10.72 -17.45
N GLY A 373 9.98 10.09 -16.94
CA GLY A 373 8.62 10.31 -17.39
C GLY A 373 7.92 11.49 -16.71
N ASP A 374 8.09 11.63 -15.40
CA ASP A 374 7.53 12.69 -14.56
C ASP A 374 6.04 12.97 -14.87
N ASN A 375 5.21 11.93 -14.89
CA ASN A 375 3.84 11.99 -15.39
C ASN A 375 2.89 10.92 -14.84
N VAL A 376 3.32 10.16 -13.83
CA VAL A 376 2.54 9.15 -13.14
C VAL A 376 2.76 9.28 -11.64
N TRP A 377 1.66 9.52 -10.91
CA TRP A 377 1.61 9.48 -9.45
C TRP A 377 0.16 9.23 -9.01
N PRO A 378 -0.06 8.63 -7.84
CA PRO A 378 -1.40 8.37 -7.32
C PRO A 378 -2.01 9.58 -6.60
N PHE A 379 -1.23 10.64 -6.41
CA PHE A 379 -1.57 11.78 -5.58
C PHE A 379 -2.46 12.80 -6.28
N VAL A 380 -3.11 13.66 -5.48
CA VAL A 380 -3.91 14.82 -5.96
C VAL A 380 -3.02 15.85 -6.66
N HIS A 381 -1.75 15.94 -6.26
CA HIS A 381 -0.75 16.79 -6.86
C HIS A 381 0.61 16.11 -6.80
N ARG A 382 1.48 16.42 -7.77
CA ARG A 382 2.82 15.82 -7.93
C ARG A 382 3.66 15.87 -6.64
N ASP A 383 3.59 16.98 -5.92
CA ASP A 383 4.41 17.25 -4.74
C ASP A 383 3.69 16.95 -3.41
N ASP A 384 2.42 16.51 -3.48
CA ASP A 384 1.58 16.24 -2.32
C ASP A 384 1.51 14.74 -2.02
N LYS A 385 2.55 14.24 -1.35
CA LYS A 385 2.76 12.80 -1.14
C LYS A 385 1.88 12.20 -0.03
N LEU A 386 1.03 12.99 0.59
CA LEU A 386 0.14 12.57 1.69
C LEU A 386 -1.35 12.60 1.30
N HIS A 387 -1.68 13.02 0.07
CA HIS A 387 -3.05 13.11 -0.41
C HIS A 387 -3.25 12.36 -1.73
N TYR A 388 -4.09 11.33 -1.71
CA TYR A 388 -4.37 10.45 -2.84
C TYR A 388 -5.57 10.95 -3.62
N ASP A 389 -5.51 10.85 -4.95
CA ASP A 389 -6.62 11.26 -5.82
C ASP A 389 -7.63 10.13 -5.95
N CYS A 390 -8.78 10.31 -5.31
CA CYS A 390 -9.84 9.31 -5.26
C CYS A 390 -10.36 8.96 -6.66
N SER A 391 -10.55 9.97 -7.52
CA SER A 391 -11.12 9.78 -8.86
C SER A 391 -10.16 9.07 -9.82
N LYS A 392 -8.89 9.48 -9.84
CA LYS A 392 -7.83 8.89 -10.65
C LYS A 392 -7.64 7.41 -10.30
N LEU A 393 -7.61 7.09 -8.99
CA LEU A 393 -7.37 5.72 -8.53
C LEU A 393 -8.55 4.79 -8.81
N ASP A 394 -9.80 5.28 -8.74
CA ASP A 394 -10.99 4.52 -9.14
C ASP A 394 -11.02 4.26 -10.67
N GLN A 395 -10.48 5.19 -11.47
CA GLN A 395 -10.27 4.98 -12.91
C GLN A 395 -9.14 3.99 -13.19
N TRP A 396 -8.06 3.99 -12.42
CA TRP A 396 -7.00 2.98 -12.52
C TRP A 396 -7.53 1.58 -12.18
N GLU A 397 -8.33 1.44 -11.12
CA GLU A 397 -8.96 0.16 -10.76
C GLU A 397 -9.83 -0.37 -11.91
N THR A 398 -10.57 0.50 -12.60
CA THR A 398 -11.35 0.10 -13.79
C THR A 398 -10.48 -0.54 -14.88
N VAL A 399 -9.27 -0.03 -15.11
CA VAL A 399 -8.31 -0.60 -16.06
C VAL A 399 -7.73 -1.93 -15.56
N PHE A 400 -7.48 -2.04 -14.25
CA PHE A 400 -6.89 -3.25 -13.65
C PHE A 400 -7.88 -4.41 -13.55
N GLU A 401 -9.14 -4.14 -13.21
CA GLU A 401 -10.24 -5.11 -13.27
C GLU A 401 -10.43 -5.61 -14.70
N HIS A 402 -10.38 -4.71 -15.69
CA HIS A 402 -10.44 -5.09 -17.09
C HIS A 402 -9.26 -5.98 -17.52
N GLY A 403 -8.04 -5.61 -17.12
CA GLY A 403 -6.85 -6.42 -17.35
C GLY A 403 -7.00 -7.83 -16.78
N THR A 404 -7.52 -7.95 -15.55
CA THR A 404 -7.82 -9.23 -14.91
C THR A 404 -8.83 -10.05 -15.73
N ALA A 405 -9.92 -9.41 -16.19
CA ALA A 405 -10.94 -10.06 -17.02
C ALA A 405 -10.39 -10.51 -18.39
N LYS A 406 -9.36 -9.83 -18.91
CA LYS A 406 -8.69 -10.18 -20.17
C LYS A 406 -7.48 -11.10 -20.00
N GLY A 407 -7.26 -11.67 -18.82
CA GLY A 407 -6.18 -12.64 -18.59
C GLY A 407 -4.79 -12.02 -18.41
N MET A 408 -4.72 -10.74 -18.08
CA MET A 408 -3.45 -10.01 -17.98
C MET A 408 -2.89 -10.03 -16.56
N TYR A 409 -1.64 -10.46 -16.44
CA TYR A 409 -0.79 -10.22 -15.30
C TYR A 409 -0.39 -8.75 -15.25
N LEU A 410 -0.80 -8.07 -14.17
CA LEU A 410 -0.50 -6.67 -13.95
C LEU A 410 0.88 -6.56 -13.29
N HIS A 411 1.90 -6.17 -14.05
CA HIS A 411 3.26 -6.05 -13.55
C HIS A 411 3.49 -4.66 -12.95
N PHE A 412 3.15 -4.52 -11.67
CA PHE A 412 3.39 -3.31 -10.88
C PHE A 412 4.90 -3.09 -10.72
N LYS A 413 5.42 -2.08 -11.41
CA LYS A 413 6.67 -1.42 -11.05
C LYS A 413 6.28 -0.28 -10.14
N LEU A 414 6.66 -0.32 -8.86
CA LEU A 414 6.14 0.69 -7.93
C LEU A 414 6.75 2.05 -8.23
N GLN A 415 8.08 2.13 -8.36
CA GLN A 415 8.76 3.41 -8.43
C GLN A 415 10.07 3.31 -9.24
N GLU A 416 10.58 4.45 -9.72
CA GLU A 416 11.90 4.53 -10.35
C GLU A 416 13.01 4.69 -9.29
N THR A 417 14.27 4.59 -9.70
CA THR A 417 15.43 4.76 -8.81
C THR A 417 15.42 6.15 -8.16
N GLU A 418 15.04 7.18 -8.90
CA GLU A 418 14.95 8.57 -8.45
C GLU A 418 13.91 8.77 -7.34
N ASN A 419 12.90 7.91 -7.26
CA ASN A 419 11.89 7.96 -6.21
C ASN A 419 12.33 7.25 -4.92
N ASP A 420 13.36 6.39 -5.03
CA ASP A 420 13.88 5.58 -3.94
C ASP A 420 15.18 6.12 -3.34
N ASP A 421 16.04 6.71 -4.17
CA ASP A 421 17.35 7.21 -3.78
C ASP A 421 17.36 8.75 -3.78
N HIS A 422 17.82 9.32 -2.67
CA HIS A 422 17.97 10.77 -2.48
C HIS A 422 19.15 11.36 -3.30
N THR A 423 19.82 10.55 -4.13
CA THR A 423 21.01 10.97 -4.88
C THR A 423 20.81 10.87 -6.39
N LYS A 424 21.14 11.94 -7.12
CA LYS A 424 21.20 11.96 -8.59
C LYS A 424 22.51 12.60 -9.02
N GLN A 425 23.41 11.83 -9.67
CA GLN A 425 24.64 12.27 -10.35
C GLN A 425 25.22 13.64 -9.90
N GLY A 426 25.60 13.77 -8.62
CA GLY A 426 26.26 14.98 -8.08
C GLY A 426 25.34 16.01 -7.38
N THR A 427 24.02 15.91 -7.51
CA THR A 427 23.02 16.63 -6.71
C THR A 427 22.45 15.74 -5.61
N LYS A 428 22.43 16.26 -4.38
CA LYS A 428 22.05 15.53 -3.14
C LYS A 428 20.55 15.58 -2.80
N TYR A 429 19.69 16.00 -3.72
CA TYR A 429 18.29 16.26 -3.40
C TYR A 429 17.36 15.96 -4.56
N VAL A 430 16.48 14.97 -4.39
CA VAL A 430 15.37 14.66 -5.29
C VAL A 430 14.08 14.94 -4.54
N PRO A 431 13.43 16.11 -4.73
CA PRO A 431 12.23 16.49 -3.98
C PRO A 431 11.10 15.47 -4.05
N GLU A 432 11.08 14.63 -5.09
CA GLU A 432 10.05 13.65 -5.36
C GLU A 432 10.35 12.27 -4.75
N CYS A 433 11.54 12.05 -4.16
CA CYS A 433 11.79 10.78 -3.47
C CYS A 433 10.84 10.64 -2.26
N LEU A 434 10.48 9.42 -1.88
CA LEU A 434 9.65 9.18 -0.70
C LEU A 434 10.54 9.15 0.55
N ASP A 435 10.24 10.01 1.52
CA ASP A 435 10.94 10.12 2.82
C ASP A 435 12.47 10.27 2.72
N GLY A 436 12.99 10.84 1.62
CA GLY A 436 14.43 10.98 1.45
C GLY A 436 15.14 9.63 1.22
N GLY A 437 14.41 8.62 0.75
CA GLY A 437 14.87 7.24 0.64
C GLY A 437 14.72 6.41 1.93
N ASN A 438 14.18 6.99 3.00
CA ASN A 438 13.92 6.29 4.26
C ASN A 438 12.57 5.54 4.26
N LEU A 439 12.27 4.83 5.34
CA LEU A 439 10.98 4.13 5.55
C LEU A 439 10.01 4.97 6.41
N GLY A 440 9.84 6.24 6.04
CA GLY A 440 9.06 7.22 6.78
C GLY A 440 7.55 7.15 6.50
N LEU A 441 6.88 8.29 6.63
CA LEU A 441 5.42 8.38 6.50
C LEU A 441 4.97 8.23 5.04
N GLN A 442 5.67 8.89 4.12
CA GLN A 442 5.31 8.92 2.70
C GLN A 442 5.34 7.49 2.12
N ARG A 443 6.32 6.68 2.50
CA ARG A 443 6.51 5.28 2.09
C ARG A 443 5.68 4.27 2.87
N LYS A 444 5.16 4.62 4.04
CA LYS A 444 4.15 3.78 4.72
C LYS A 444 2.77 3.95 4.09
N MET A 445 2.50 5.15 3.58
CA MET A 445 1.30 5.43 2.80
C MET A 445 1.36 4.78 1.42
N TYR A 446 2.44 5.08 0.70
CA TYR A 446 2.74 4.59 -0.63
C TYR A 446 3.09 3.13 -0.66
#